data_AF-A0ABD0QSC2-F1
#
_entry.id   AF-A0ABD0QSC2-F1
#
_cell.length_a   1.000
_cell.length_b   1.000
_cell.length_c   1.000
_cell.angle_alpha   90.00
_cell.angle_beta   90.00
_cell.angle_gamma   90.00
#
_symmetry.space_group_name_H-M   'P 1'
#
loop_
_entity.id
_entity.type
_entity.pdbx_description
1 polymer ?
#
loop_
_entity_poly.entity_id
_entity_poly.type
_entity_poly.pdbx_seq_one_letter_code
_entity_poly.pdbx_strand_id
1 'polypeptide(L)'
;NCVVLSDIHIDIMDYIQPASCTDAEFRQMWAEFEWENKVTVNTNITDLNDYLLHILKSTNMKCLTPEKALSGICGFMAANLYARSIFGEDALANVSIEKPIHMGPDAPVNGHIRIRAKSQ
;
A
#
# COMPACT_ATOMS: atom_id res chain seq x y z
N ASN A 1 -21.59 -18.65 37.17
CA ASN A 1 -20.41 -18.63 36.27
C ASN A 1 -20.64 -17.61 35.19
N CYS A 2 -20.14 -16.39 35.39
CA CYS A 2 -20.12 -15.37 34.35
C CYS A 2 -18.81 -15.58 33.57
N VAL A 3 -18.92 -15.96 32.30
CA VAL A 3 -17.77 -16.03 31.39
C VAL A 3 -17.64 -14.64 30.79
N VAL A 4 -16.61 -13.91 31.20
CA VAL A 4 -16.21 -12.67 30.52
C VAL A 4 -15.49 -13.10 29.26
N LEU A 5 -16.15 -12.96 28.10
CA LEU A 5 -15.50 -13.07 26.81
C LEU A 5 -14.74 -11.78 26.55
N SER A 6 -13.42 -11.86 26.44
CA SER A 6 -12.61 -10.75 25.97
C SER A 6 -12.96 -10.44 24.51
N ASP A 7 -13.05 -9.16 24.16
CA ASP A 7 -13.26 -8.73 22.78
C ASP A 7 -12.14 -9.28 21.88
N ILE A 8 -12.51 -10.14 20.93
CA ILE A 8 -11.60 -10.63 19.91
C ILE A 8 -11.38 -9.47 18.94
N HIS A 9 -10.22 -8.82 19.07
CA HIS A 9 -9.74 -7.88 18.06
C HIS A 9 -9.23 -8.71 16.87
N ILE A 10 -10.09 -8.92 15.88
CA ILE A 10 -9.68 -9.50 14.60
C ILE A 10 -9.14 -8.33 13.77
N ASP A 11 -7.81 -8.17 13.73
CA ASP A 11 -7.18 -7.26 12.79
C ASP A 11 -7.07 -7.98 11.44
N ILE A 12 -7.71 -7.43 10.40
CA ILE A 12 -7.68 -8.02 9.06
C ILE A 12 -6.26 -8.12 8.50
N MET A 13 -5.32 -7.33 9.05
CA MET A 13 -3.91 -7.37 8.71
C MET A 13 -3.23 -8.70 9.09
N ASP A 14 -3.75 -9.44 10.08
CA ASP A 14 -3.22 -10.76 10.46
C ASP A 14 -3.39 -11.81 9.36
N TYR A 15 -4.34 -11.56 8.44
CA TYR A 15 -4.62 -12.44 7.32
C TYR A 15 -3.85 -12.06 6.05
N ILE A 16 -3.21 -10.89 6.00
CA ILE A 16 -2.49 -10.39 4.83
C ILE A 16 -1.00 -10.68 5.01
N GLN A 17 -0.41 -11.46 4.10
CA GLN A 17 1.01 -11.79 4.12
C GLN A 17 1.75 -11.18 2.91
N PRO A 18 2.97 -10.64 3.10
CA PRO A 18 3.77 -10.15 2.00
C PRO A 18 4.04 -11.28 0.98
N ALA A 19 3.74 -11.03 -0.29
CA ALA A 19 3.94 -11.99 -1.37
C ALA A 19 4.70 -11.33 -2.52
N SER A 20 5.25 -12.12 -3.44
CA SER A 20 5.85 -11.60 -4.69
C SER A 20 5.23 -12.26 -5.90
N CYS A 21 5.06 -11.47 -6.95
CA CYS A 21 4.72 -11.91 -8.30
C CYS A 21 5.59 -11.17 -9.31
N THR A 22 5.60 -11.65 -10.54
CA THR A 22 6.24 -10.95 -11.65
C THR A 22 5.45 -9.69 -12.02
N ASP A 23 6.14 -8.76 -12.65
CA ASP A 23 5.51 -7.54 -13.16
C ASP A 23 4.38 -7.84 -14.17
N ALA A 24 4.53 -8.89 -14.98
CA ALA A 24 3.48 -9.34 -15.89
C ALA A 24 2.22 -9.83 -15.16
N GLU A 25 2.39 -10.68 -14.13
CA GLU A 25 1.29 -11.16 -13.29
C GLU A 25 0.60 -10.01 -12.56
N PHE A 26 1.38 -9.05 -12.01
CA PHE A 26 0.82 -7.86 -11.38
C PHE A 26 -0.07 -7.08 -12.35
N ARG A 27 0.42 -6.78 -13.57
CA ARG A 27 -0.34 -6.05 -14.59
C ARG A 27 -1.60 -6.80 -15.01
N GLN A 28 -1.51 -8.12 -15.16
CA GLN A 28 -2.65 -8.97 -15.50
C GLN A 28 -3.71 -8.89 -14.41
N MET A 29 -3.36 -9.21 -13.15
CA MET A 29 -4.31 -9.14 -12.04
C MET A 29 -4.87 -7.73 -11.84
N TRP A 30 -4.02 -6.69 -11.99
CA TRP A 30 -4.45 -5.30 -11.91
C TRP A 30 -5.51 -4.96 -12.94
N ALA A 31 -5.40 -5.50 -14.17
CA ALA A 31 -6.40 -5.31 -15.22
C ALA A 31 -7.67 -6.14 -15.01
N GLU A 32 -7.55 -7.34 -14.43
CA GLU A 32 -8.66 -8.26 -14.18
C GLU A 32 -9.52 -7.87 -12.97
N PHE A 33 -8.95 -7.23 -11.95
CA PHE A 33 -9.70 -6.89 -10.74
C PHE A 33 -10.65 -5.73 -10.99
N GLU A 34 -11.95 -6.01 -10.87
CA GLU A 34 -13.02 -5.04 -11.10
C GLU A 34 -13.19 -4.08 -9.93
N TRP A 35 -12.94 -4.55 -8.70
CA TRP A 35 -13.04 -3.71 -7.51
C TRP A 35 -11.78 -2.85 -7.34
N GLU A 36 -11.99 -1.55 -7.16
CA GLU A 36 -10.97 -0.58 -6.79
C GLU A 36 -11.48 0.33 -5.68
N ASN A 37 -10.63 0.53 -4.67
CA ASN A 37 -10.80 1.61 -3.70
C ASN A 37 -9.65 2.59 -3.80
N LYS A 38 -9.98 3.88 -3.88
CA LYS A 38 -9.00 4.97 -3.95
C LYS A 38 -9.00 5.73 -2.63
N VAL A 39 -7.88 5.63 -1.92
CA VAL A 39 -7.64 6.32 -0.66
C VAL A 39 -6.78 7.55 -0.92
N THR A 40 -7.23 8.72 -0.49
CA THR A 40 -6.43 9.94 -0.53
C THR A 40 -5.40 9.93 0.60
N VAL A 41 -4.16 10.30 0.30
CA VAL A 41 -3.09 10.42 1.29
C VAL A 41 -3.27 11.74 2.04
N ASN A 42 -3.46 11.63 3.36
CA ASN A 42 -3.42 12.75 4.29
C ASN A 42 -2.47 12.37 5.43
N THR A 43 -1.31 13.00 5.48
CA THR A 43 -0.22 12.65 6.39
C THR A 43 0.57 13.89 6.80
N ASN A 44 1.28 13.80 7.92
CA ASN A 44 2.28 14.79 8.32
C ASN A 44 3.70 14.38 7.91
N ILE A 45 3.87 13.23 7.24
CA ILE A 45 5.16 12.75 6.75
C ILE A 45 5.59 13.61 5.56
N THR A 46 6.83 14.07 5.58
CA THR A 46 7.39 15.01 4.59
C THR A 46 8.37 14.36 3.60
N ASP A 47 8.72 13.09 3.80
CA ASP A 47 9.60 12.31 2.94
C ASP A 47 8.84 11.15 2.27
N LEU A 48 9.09 10.96 0.96
CA LEU A 48 8.38 9.97 0.16
C LEU A 48 8.77 8.53 0.54
N ASN A 49 10.04 8.28 0.85
CA ASN A 49 10.52 6.96 1.25
C ASN A 49 10.01 6.62 2.66
N ASP A 50 10.05 7.57 3.59
CA ASP A 50 9.50 7.37 4.93
C ASP A 50 8.01 7.04 4.88
N TYR A 51 7.26 7.72 3.99
CA TYR A 51 5.84 7.41 3.79
C TYR A 51 5.66 6.01 3.20
N LEU A 52 6.44 5.61 2.19
CA LEU A 52 6.37 4.27 1.62
C LEU A 52 6.70 3.19 2.66
N LEU A 53 7.75 3.38 3.45
CA LEU A 53 8.14 2.45 4.54
C LEU A 53 7.05 2.35 5.61
N HIS A 54 6.42 3.48 5.95
CA HIS A 54 5.27 3.50 6.84
C HIS A 54 4.12 2.66 6.29
N ILE A 55 3.78 2.82 5.01
CA ILE A 55 2.73 2.02 4.36
C ILE A 55 3.09 0.53 4.35
N LEU A 56 4.30 0.16 3.93
CA LEU A 56 4.75 -1.24 3.91
C LEU A 56 4.63 -1.91 5.28
N LYS A 57 5.00 -1.20 6.34
CA LYS A 57 4.89 -1.70 7.71
C LYS A 57 3.43 -1.81 8.18
N SER A 58 2.61 -0.82 7.86
CA SER A 58 1.20 -0.78 8.28
C SER A 58 0.32 -1.75 7.48
N THR A 59 0.65 -2.02 6.21
CA THR A 59 -0.16 -2.88 5.32
C THR A 59 0.38 -4.31 5.20
N ASN A 60 1.54 -4.61 5.76
CA ASN A 60 2.19 -5.92 5.64
C ASN A 60 2.26 -6.42 4.17
N MET A 61 2.46 -5.49 3.22
CA MET A 61 2.60 -5.80 1.80
C MET A 61 4.07 -5.75 1.37
N LYS A 62 4.40 -6.46 0.30
CA LYS A 62 5.73 -6.40 -0.31
C LYS A 62 5.77 -5.36 -1.42
N CYS A 63 6.80 -4.51 -1.43
CA CYS A 63 7.07 -3.65 -2.57
C CYS A 63 7.63 -4.47 -3.74
N LEU A 64 7.00 -4.36 -4.91
CA LEU A 64 7.46 -4.99 -6.15
C LEU A 64 8.27 -4.02 -7.02
N THR A 65 8.17 -2.72 -6.77
CA THR A 65 8.94 -1.71 -7.50
C THR A 65 10.41 -1.77 -7.08
N PRO A 66 11.37 -1.92 -8.03
CA PRO A 66 12.79 -1.92 -7.71
C PRO A 66 13.24 -0.62 -7.05
N GLU A 67 14.17 -0.69 -6.08
CA GLU A 67 14.72 0.48 -5.40
C GLU A 67 15.26 1.54 -6.37
N LYS A 68 15.88 1.13 -7.49
CA LYS A 68 16.38 2.05 -8.52
C LYS A 68 15.28 2.94 -9.14
N ALA A 69 14.06 2.43 -9.21
CA ALA A 69 12.90 3.18 -9.73
C ALA A 69 12.24 4.05 -8.64
N LEU A 70 12.51 3.76 -7.36
CA LEU A 70 12.10 4.57 -6.22
C LEU A 70 13.13 5.64 -5.88
N SER A 71 14.40 5.41 -6.20
CA SER A 71 15.52 6.33 -5.98
C SER A 71 15.55 7.38 -7.08
N GLY A 72 15.21 8.62 -6.75
CA GLY A 72 15.29 9.75 -7.65
C GLY A 72 15.07 11.07 -6.92
N ILE A 73 15.56 12.17 -7.50
CA ILE A 73 15.33 13.55 -6.99
C ILE A 73 13.99 14.09 -7.54
N CYS A 74 13.12 13.22 -8.04
CA CYS A 74 11.80 13.61 -8.49
C CYS A 74 10.88 13.78 -7.28
N GLY A 75 10.14 14.88 -7.22
CA GLY A 75 9.14 15.11 -6.17
C GLY A 75 7.91 14.21 -6.27
N PHE A 76 7.99 13.09 -6.99
CA PHE A 76 6.92 12.12 -7.20
C PHE A 76 7.48 10.70 -7.06
N MET A 77 6.68 9.77 -6.54
CA MET A 77 7.01 8.36 -6.39
C MET A 77 5.78 7.51 -6.69
N ALA A 78 5.98 6.44 -7.46
CA ALA A 78 5.00 5.40 -7.68
C ALA A 78 5.54 4.03 -7.27
N ALA A 79 4.79 3.28 -6.46
CA ALA A 79 5.17 1.96 -5.99
C ALA A 79 4.01 0.96 -6.14
N ASN A 80 4.32 -0.22 -6.66
CA ASN A 80 3.40 -1.36 -6.69
C ASN A 80 3.66 -2.24 -5.48
N LEU A 81 2.61 -2.51 -4.72
CA LEU A 81 2.64 -3.35 -3.53
C LEU A 81 1.76 -4.58 -3.76
N TYR A 82 2.19 -5.70 -3.20
CA TYR A 82 1.48 -6.95 -3.35
C TYR A 82 1.52 -7.77 -2.06
N ALA A 83 0.39 -8.39 -1.76
CA ALA A 83 0.23 -9.32 -0.67
C ALA A 83 -0.79 -10.40 -1.05
N ARG A 84 -0.77 -11.49 -0.29
CA ARG A 84 -1.73 -12.57 -0.41
C ARG A 84 -2.38 -12.83 0.94
N SER A 85 -3.69 -13.04 0.96
CA SER A 85 -4.38 -13.47 2.17
C SER A 85 -4.00 -14.91 2.53
N ILE A 86 -4.16 -15.31 3.79
CA ILE A 86 -3.98 -16.72 4.19
C ILE A 86 -4.95 -17.68 3.49
N PHE A 87 -6.04 -17.16 2.92
CA PHE A 87 -7.01 -17.90 2.12
C PHE A 87 -6.59 -17.99 0.64
N GLY A 88 -5.45 -17.41 0.27
CA GLY A 88 -4.90 -17.45 -1.07
C GLY A 88 -5.33 -16.29 -1.97
N GLU A 89 -6.06 -15.31 -1.45
CA GLU A 89 -6.60 -14.19 -2.24
C GLU A 89 -5.54 -13.12 -2.47
N ASP A 90 -5.53 -12.57 -3.67
CA ASP A 90 -4.54 -11.57 -4.10
C ASP A 90 -5.02 -10.16 -3.77
N ALA A 91 -4.16 -9.39 -3.08
CA ALA A 91 -4.38 -7.98 -2.77
C ALA A 91 -3.27 -7.14 -3.41
N LEU A 92 -3.67 -6.18 -4.23
CA LEU A 92 -2.78 -5.27 -4.95
C LEU A 92 -2.97 -3.86 -4.44
N ALA A 93 -1.87 -3.11 -4.34
CA ALA A 93 -1.95 -1.68 -4.16
C ALA A 93 -0.97 -0.95 -5.07
N ASN A 94 -1.40 0.19 -5.59
CA ASN A 94 -0.54 1.15 -6.25
C ASN A 94 -0.52 2.43 -5.42
N VAL A 95 0.67 2.78 -4.93
CA VAL A 95 0.93 4.02 -4.19
C VAL A 95 1.43 5.04 -5.18
N SER A 96 0.76 6.18 -5.31
CA SER A 96 1.16 7.30 -6.16
C SER A 96 1.17 8.58 -5.33
N ILE A 97 2.36 9.05 -4.97
CA ILE A 97 2.58 10.12 -4.00
C ILE A 97 3.56 11.18 -4.53
N GLU A 98 3.43 12.40 -4.02
CA GLU A 98 4.30 13.52 -4.36
C GLU A 98 4.58 14.42 -3.17
N LYS A 99 5.72 15.09 -3.22
CA LYS A 99 6.09 16.18 -2.32
C LYS A 99 5.86 17.49 -3.06
N PRO A 100 4.89 18.32 -2.65
CA PRO A 100 4.60 19.58 -3.33
C PRO A 100 5.69 20.61 -3.05
N ILE A 101 6.71 20.66 -3.92
CA ILE A 101 7.90 21.51 -3.79
C ILE A 101 7.53 23.00 -3.64
N HIS A 102 6.43 23.43 -4.25
CA HIS A 102 5.94 24.81 -4.21
C HIS A 102 5.45 25.27 -2.82
N MET A 103 5.16 24.34 -1.90
CA MET A 103 4.71 24.65 -0.53
C MET A 103 5.85 24.73 0.50
N GLY A 104 7.11 24.53 0.07
CA GLY A 104 8.29 24.58 0.94
C GLY A 104 8.82 23.19 1.35
N PRO A 105 9.98 23.14 2.03
CA PRO A 105 10.66 21.89 2.36
C PRO A 105 9.90 21.02 3.38
N ASP A 106 9.08 21.63 4.23
CA ASP A 106 8.30 20.97 5.27
C ASP A 106 6.90 20.55 4.82
N ALA A 107 6.60 20.70 3.53
CA ALA A 107 5.31 20.33 3.00
C ALA A 107 5.09 18.81 3.10
N PRO A 108 3.92 18.35 3.58
CA PRO A 108 3.62 16.94 3.70
C PRO A 108 3.46 16.29 2.33
N VAL A 109 3.73 14.99 2.30
CA VAL A 109 3.45 14.12 1.15
C VAL A 109 1.95 14.10 0.87
N ASN A 110 1.59 14.23 -0.39
CA ASN A 110 0.22 14.12 -0.89
C ASN A 110 0.13 13.03 -1.95
N GLY A 111 -1.07 12.59 -2.28
CA GLY A 111 -1.28 11.59 -3.33
C GLY A 111 -2.46 10.69 -3.07
N HIS A 112 -2.40 9.49 -3.64
CA HIS A 112 -3.43 8.49 -3.50
C HIS A 112 -2.85 7.07 -3.52
N ILE A 113 -3.56 6.17 -2.84
CA ILE A 113 -3.31 4.73 -2.88
C ILE A 113 -4.54 4.09 -3.53
N ARG A 114 -4.32 3.31 -4.58
CA ARG A 114 -5.36 2.51 -5.24
C ARG A 114 -5.20 1.09 -4.79
N ILE A 115 -6.24 0.51 -4.21
CA ILE A 115 -6.26 -0.85 -3.70
C ILE A 115 -7.20 -1.64 -4.60
N ARG A 116 -6.76 -2.81 -5.06
CA ARG A 116 -7.55 -3.72 -5.89
C ARG A 116 -7.48 -5.14 -5.32
N ALA A 117 -8.61 -5.83 -5.35
CA ALA A 117 -8.77 -7.23 -4.95
C ALA A 117 -9.90 -7.85 -5.78
N LYS A 118 -10.01 -9.19 -5.77
CA LYS A 118 -11.11 -9.89 -6.45
C LYS A 118 -12.49 -9.59 -5.85
N SER A 119 -12.56 -9.37 -4.55
CA SER A 119 -13.78 -9.08 -3.80
C SER A 119 -13.50 -8.06 -2.70
N GLN A 120 -14.57 -7.40 -2.24
CA GLN A 120 -14.56 -6.47 -1.11
C GLN A 120 -14.52 -7.22 0.23
#